data_AF-A0A538J3H8-F1
#
_entry.id   AF-A0A538J3H8-F1
#
_cell.length_a   1.000
_cell.length_b   1.000
_cell.length_c   1.000
_cell.angle_alpha   90.00
_cell.angle_beta   90.00
_cell.angle_gamma   90.00
#
_symmetry.space_group_name_H-M   'P 1'
#
loop_
_entity.id
_entity.type
_entity.pdbx_description
1 polymer ?
#
loop_
_entity_poly.entity_id
_entity_poly.type
_entity_poly.pdbx_seq_one_letter_code
_entity_poly.pdbx_strand_id
1 'polypeptide(L)'
;MKRLVLLAVLSFAAVGASPAGATNECNGLPICVSVTGPWVIVPVAKTLPRPRVEFQVRCPRGYVVGGLDAELSDRAIDLTFTGKLGAPVNPGITTERAAVFTGMYVGLGARAPSFRPHLGCLPASGGGGIPTLAAVVPPGKPTVRHVKEVPLFGARLARVTVACTPGERLVAAAHAVGFWTSLPPTPAQAARVTATRSVRNGRIVVRVRTGALGNARALLQVSAVCAGGGQ
;
A
#
# COMPACT_ATOMS: atom_id res chain seq x y z
N MET A 1 -35.54 60.37 -21.46
CA MET A 1 -36.13 59.31 -20.62
C MET A 1 -35.26 58.05 -20.76
N LYS A 2 -34.10 57.98 -20.10
CA LYS A 2 -33.79 57.13 -18.93
C LYS A 2 -34.46 55.73 -18.95
N ARG A 3 -33.72 54.69 -19.38
CA ARG A 3 -33.70 53.35 -18.74
C ARG A 3 -32.35 52.66 -19.03
N LEU A 4 -31.43 52.78 -18.08
CA LEU A 4 -30.23 51.94 -17.97
C LEU A 4 -30.66 50.57 -17.43
N VAL A 5 -30.36 49.50 -18.16
CA VAL A 5 -30.55 48.11 -17.69
C VAL A 5 -29.19 47.63 -17.20
N LEU A 6 -29.05 47.49 -15.88
CA LEU A 6 -27.91 46.84 -15.24
C LEU A 6 -27.99 45.32 -15.48
N LEU A 7 -27.00 44.73 -16.16
CA LEU A 7 -26.73 43.30 -16.08
C LEU A 7 -25.93 43.02 -14.80
N ALA A 8 -26.55 42.35 -13.83
CA ALA A 8 -25.86 41.83 -12.67
C ALA A 8 -25.13 40.52 -13.05
N VAL A 9 -23.81 40.54 -12.95
CA VAL A 9 -22.95 39.35 -13.07
C VAL A 9 -23.04 38.58 -11.75
N LEU A 10 -23.75 37.45 -11.74
CA LEU A 10 -23.71 36.47 -10.65
C LEU A 10 -22.46 35.60 -10.81
N SER A 11 -21.38 36.01 -10.15
CA SER A 11 -20.18 35.18 -9.96
C SER A 11 -20.52 34.06 -8.98
N PHE A 12 -20.88 32.88 -9.49
CA PHE A 12 -20.92 31.66 -8.68
C PHE A 12 -19.48 31.30 -8.28
N ALA A 13 -19.12 31.60 -7.03
CA ALA A 13 -17.94 31.03 -6.41
C ALA A 13 -18.17 29.52 -6.25
N ALA A 14 -17.62 28.73 -7.18
CA ALA A 14 -17.55 27.29 -7.03
C ALA A 14 -16.61 26.97 -5.86
N VAL A 15 -17.18 26.80 -4.67
CA VAL A 15 -16.49 26.14 -3.56
C VAL A 15 -16.21 24.72 -4.04
N GLY A 16 -14.97 24.45 -4.42
CA GLY A 16 -14.52 23.13 -4.85
C GLY A 16 -14.67 22.14 -3.71
N ALA A 17 -15.82 21.46 -3.63
CA ALA A 17 -15.95 20.27 -2.83
C ALA A 17 -14.91 19.27 -3.36
N SER A 18 -13.91 18.96 -2.53
CA SER A 18 -13.02 17.84 -2.83
C SER A 18 -13.91 16.61 -3.04
N PRO A 19 -13.68 15.81 -4.11
CA PRO A 19 -14.48 14.61 -4.31
C PRO A 19 -14.38 13.78 -3.05
N ALA A 20 -15.50 13.55 -2.38
CA ALA A 20 -15.61 12.61 -1.29
C ALA A 20 -15.28 11.23 -1.87
N GLY A 21 -14.01 10.83 -1.77
CA GLY A 21 -13.58 9.48 -2.09
C GLY A 21 -14.32 8.49 -1.18
N ALA A 22 -14.53 7.27 -1.65
CA ALA A 22 -15.19 6.20 -0.89
C ALA A 22 -14.43 5.77 0.38
N THR A 23 -13.39 6.50 0.76
CA THR A 23 -12.42 6.18 1.81
C THR A 23 -12.24 7.38 2.75
N ASN A 24 -11.93 7.08 4.01
CA ASN A 24 -11.89 8.01 5.13
C ASN A 24 -10.47 8.22 5.67
N GLU A 25 -9.43 7.88 4.89
CA GLU A 25 -8.04 7.94 5.33
C GLU A 25 -7.56 9.36 5.68
N CYS A 26 -8.24 10.39 5.16
CA CYS A 26 -8.01 11.80 5.52
C CYS A 26 -9.15 12.43 6.33
N ASN A 27 -10.20 11.67 6.67
CA ASN A 27 -11.35 12.21 7.39
C ASN A 27 -10.95 12.65 8.81
N GLY A 28 -11.29 13.89 9.18
CA GLY A 28 -10.93 14.49 10.47
C GLY A 28 -9.48 14.97 10.58
N LEU A 29 -8.68 14.94 9.50
CA LEU A 29 -7.29 15.39 9.49
C LEU A 29 -7.14 16.75 8.79
N PRO A 30 -6.69 17.81 9.47
CA PRO A 30 -6.69 19.17 8.93
C PRO A 30 -5.69 19.40 7.79
N ILE A 31 -4.56 18.68 7.78
CA ILE A 31 -3.56 18.72 6.70
C ILE A 31 -3.24 17.28 6.30
N CYS A 32 -3.90 16.78 5.26
CA CYS A 32 -3.75 15.39 4.82
C CYS A 32 -3.61 15.29 3.30
N VAL A 33 -2.65 14.48 2.86
CA VAL A 33 -2.48 14.09 1.46
C VAL A 33 -2.94 12.64 1.31
N SER A 34 -3.98 12.42 0.51
CA SER A 34 -4.41 11.06 0.15
C SER A 34 -3.42 10.45 -0.84
N VAL A 35 -2.96 9.23 -0.55
CA VAL A 35 -2.14 8.42 -1.45
C VAL A 35 -2.87 7.11 -1.73
N THR A 36 -3.30 6.95 -2.98
CA THR A 36 -3.98 5.76 -3.47
C THR A 36 -2.97 4.77 -4.05
N GLY A 37 -3.05 3.51 -3.64
CA GLY A 37 -2.29 2.41 -4.24
C GLY A 37 -3.03 1.73 -5.42
N PRO A 38 -2.42 0.70 -6.03
CA PRO A 38 -3.08 -0.08 -7.08
C PRO A 38 -4.13 -1.03 -6.49
N TRP A 39 -5.01 -1.56 -7.33
CA TRP A 39 -5.82 -2.72 -6.96
C TRP A 39 -4.94 -3.97 -6.82
N VAL A 40 -4.77 -4.46 -5.60
CA VAL A 40 -3.94 -5.61 -5.25
C VAL A 40 -4.77 -6.89 -5.31
N ILE A 41 -4.32 -7.88 -6.08
CA ILE A 41 -5.00 -9.17 -6.18
C ILE A 41 -4.80 -9.99 -4.90
N VAL A 42 -5.90 -10.50 -4.35
CA VAL A 42 -5.90 -11.41 -3.20
C VAL A 42 -5.99 -12.85 -3.71
N PRO A 43 -5.02 -13.72 -3.38
CA PRO A 43 -5.06 -15.12 -3.81
C PRO A 43 -6.22 -15.86 -3.13
N VAL A 44 -6.87 -16.71 -3.91
CA VAL A 44 -7.94 -17.61 -3.43
C VAL A 44 -7.37 -19.01 -3.34
N ALA A 45 -7.46 -19.60 -2.15
CA ALA A 45 -7.20 -21.03 -1.97
C ALA A 45 -8.17 -21.60 -0.94
N LYS A 46 -8.54 -22.87 -1.14
CA LYS A 46 -9.36 -23.64 -0.21
C LYS A 46 -8.54 -24.36 0.87
N THR A 47 -7.21 -24.34 0.74
CA THR A 47 -6.27 -24.99 1.66
C THR A 47 -6.02 -24.13 2.88
N LEU A 48 -5.82 -24.77 4.03
CA LEU A 48 -5.36 -24.12 5.26
C LEU A 48 -3.85 -24.33 5.45
N PRO A 49 -3.11 -23.30 5.91
CA PRO A 49 -3.56 -21.92 6.14
C PRO A 49 -3.87 -21.20 4.81
N ARG A 50 -4.84 -20.27 4.84
CA ARG A 50 -5.20 -19.48 3.66
C ARG A 50 -4.03 -18.57 3.27
N PRO A 51 -3.75 -18.40 1.96
CA PRO A 51 -2.69 -17.53 1.50
C PRO A 51 -3.02 -16.07 1.81
N ARG A 52 -1.98 -15.31 2.15
CA ARG A 52 -2.05 -13.86 2.38
C ARG A 52 -1.23 -13.13 1.33
N VAL A 53 -1.68 -11.94 0.98
CA VAL A 53 -0.91 -11.00 0.14
C VAL A 53 -0.53 -9.80 0.98
N GLU A 54 0.73 -9.36 0.87
CA GLU A 54 1.24 -8.16 1.55
C GLU A 54 1.62 -7.12 0.51
N PHE A 55 1.11 -5.91 0.66
CA PHE A 55 1.43 -4.77 -0.20
C PHE A 55 1.76 -3.54 0.64
N GLN A 56 2.93 -2.95 0.43
CA GLN A 56 3.36 -1.74 1.10
C GLN A 56 3.00 -0.51 0.26
N VAL A 57 2.38 0.49 0.90
CA VAL A 57 2.20 1.82 0.32
C VAL A 57 3.08 2.81 1.11
N ARG A 58 3.53 3.88 0.46
CA ARG A 58 4.44 4.87 1.07
C ARG A 58 3.98 6.29 0.80
N CYS A 59 3.98 7.11 1.85
CA CYS A 59 3.78 8.55 1.80
C CYS A 59 4.95 9.29 1.12
N PRO A 60 4.71 10.49 0.56
CA PRO A 60 5.76 11.35 0.00
C PRO A 60 6.87 11.67 1.01
N ARG A 61 8.00 12.20 0.51
CA ARG A 61 9.09 12.66 1.39
C ARG A 61 8.59 13.80 2.28
N GLY A 62 8.92 13.74 3.57
CA GLY A 62 8.45 14.71 4.57
C GLY A 62 7.08 14.39 5.19
N TYR A 63 6.44 13.27 4.82
CA TYR A 63 5.13 12.87 5.36
C TYR A 63 5.19 11.48 6.01
N VAL A 64 4.41 11.30 7.09
CA VAL A 64 4.18 10.03 7.79
C VAL A 64 2.75 9.55 7.59
N VAL A 65 2.49 8.26 7.82
CA VAL A 65 1.12 7.71 7.74
C VAL A 65 0.33 8.18 8.96
N GLY A 66 -0.81 8.85 8.73
CA GLY A 66 -1.75 9.29 9.76
C GLY A 66 -3.18 8.74 9.57
N GLY A 67 -3.45 8.03 8.47
CA GLY A 67 -4.72 7.35 8.26
C GLY A 67 -4.57 6.18 7.28
N LEU A 68 -5.44 5.19 7.43
CA LEU A 68 -5.41 3.92 6.70
C LEU A 68 -6.84 3.56 6.31
N ASP A 69 -7.05 3.29 5.03
CA ASP A 69 -8.33 2.77 4.55
C ASP A 69 -8.11 1.91 3.30
N ALA A 70 -9.13 1.20 2.85
CA ALA A 70 -9.11 0.47 1.60
C ALA A 70 -10.49 0.31 0.98
N GLU A 71 -10.52 0.27 -0.35
CA GLU A 71 -11.68 -0.21 -1.09
C GLU A 71 -11.56 -1.70 -1.34
N LEU A 72 -12.68 -2.42 -1.30
CA LEU A 72 -12.73 -3.87 -1.49
C LEU A 72 -13.60 -4.22 -2.69
N SER A 73 -13.14 -5.13 -3.55
CA SER A 73 -13.98 -5.69 -4.61
C SER A 73 -14.92 -6.79 -4.10
N ASP A 74 -14.68 -7.29 -2.88
CA ASP A 74 -15.48 -8.31 -2.20
C ASP A 74 -15.38 -8.09 -0.68
N ARG A 75 -16.51 -8.15 0.03
CA ARG A 75 -16.58 -7.96 1.49
C ARG A 75 -15.95 -9.10 2.28
N ALA A 76 -15.72 -10.26 1.65
CA ALA A 76 -15.06 -11.40 2.28
C ALA A 76 -13.53 -11.33 2.19
N ILE A 77 -12.97 -10.15 1.94
CA ILE A 77 -11.54 -9.88 2.17
C ILE A 77 -11.38 -9.45 3.63
N ASP A 78 -10.65 -10.24 4.39
CA ASP A 78 -10.11 -9.83 5.69
C ASP A 78 -8.83 -9.03 5.44
N LEU A 79 -8.77 -7.81 6.00
CA LEU A 79 -7.71 -6.84 5.74
C LEU A 79 -7.10 -6.37 7.06
N THR A 80 -5.78 -6.49 7.17
CA THR A 80 -5.01 -5.97 8.30
C THR A 80 -4.01 -4.92 7.83
N PHE A 81 -3.85 -3.86 8.62
CA PHE A 81 -2.91 -2.79 8.35
C PHE A 81 -1.77 -2.84 9.38
N THR A 82 -0.53 -2.94 8.90
CA THR A 82 0.65 -2.91 9.76
C THR A 82 1.40 -1.60 9.55
N GLY A 83 1.28 -0.69 10.51
CA GLY A 83 2.10 0.51 10.66
C GLY A 83 3.18 0.30 11.71
N LYS A 84 4.38 0.84 11.48
CA LYS A 84 5.43 0.89 12.50
C LYS A 84 5.29 2.20 13.28
N LEU A 85 5.31 2.10 14.60
CA LEU A 85 5.18 3.21 15.54
C LEU A 85 6.49 3.38 16.31
N GLY A 86 6.84 4.63 16.63
CA GLY A 86 7.99 4.99 17.46
C GLY A 86 7.53 5.96 18.55
N ALA A 87 7.97 5.77 19.79
CA ALA A 87 7.53 6.64 20.87
C ALA A 87 8.14 8.06 20.78
N PRO A 88 7.42 9.10 21.21
CA PRO A 88 5.98 9.14 21.51
C PRO A 88 5.13 9.17 20.22
N VAL A 89 3.95 8.53 20.24
CA VAL A 89 2.98 8.63 19.14
C VAL A 89 1.70 9.31 19.60
N ASN A 90 1.17 10.23 18.79
CA ASN A 90 -0.23 10.59 18.88
C ASN A 90 -1.08 9.39 18.44
N PRO A 91 -2.23 9.10 19.09
CA PRO A 91 -3.12 8.03 18.66
C PRO A 91 -3.44 8.11 17.16
N GLY A 92 -3.33 6.98 16.46
CA GLY A 92 -3.64 6.88 15.03
C GLY A 92 -2.56 7.40 14.07
N ILE A 93 -1.46 8.00 14.56
CA ILE A 93 -0.36 8.49 13.71
C ILE A 93 0.86 7.59 13.85
N THR A 94 1.41 7.16 12.71
CA THR A 94 2.67 6.43 12.67
C THR A 94 3.86 7.38 12.70
N THR A 95 5.03 6.89 13.12
CA THR A 95 6.30 7.62 12.94
C THR A 95 6.97 7.32 11.61
N GLU A 96 6.31 6.56 10.75
CA GLU A 96 6.91 5.97 9.56
C GLU A 96 6.17 6.39 8.32
N ARG A 97 6.88 6.35 7.21
CA ARG A 97 6.34 6.82 5.93
C ARG A 97 5.58 5.75 5.17
N ALA A 98 5.48 4.55 5.71
CA ALA A 98 4.91 3.41 4.99
C ALA A 98 4.08 2.52 5.92
N ALA A 99 3.06 1.91 5.35
CA ALA A 99 2.25 0.88 5.99
C ALA A 99 2.10 -0.32 5.05
N VAL A 100 1.97 -1.51 5.63
CA VAL A 100 1.75 -2.76 4.90
C VAL A 100 0.30 -3.19 5.05
N PHE A 101 -0.36 -3.40 3.92
CA PHE A 101 -1.72 -3.91 3.82
C PHE A 101 -1.63 -5.42 3.59
N THR A 102 -2.25 -6.20 4.47
CA THR A 102 -2.26 -7.65 4.41
C THR A 102 -3.67 -8.13 4.14
N GLY A 103 -3.91 -8.62 2.92
CA GLY A 103 -5.22 -9.13 2.50
C GLY A 103 -5.27 -10.66 2.54
N MET A 104 -6.38 -11.20 3.03
CA MET A 104 -6.68 -12.63 3.03
C MET A 104 -8.14 -12.83 2.60
N TYR A 105 -8.39 -13.70 1.61
CA TYR A 105 -9.77 -14.00 1.22
C TYR A 105 -10.36 -15.10 2.09
N VAL A 106 -11.42 -14.79 2.83
CA VAL A 106 -12.10 -15.73 3.73
C VAL A 106 -13.41 -16.29 3.13
N GLY A 107 -13.83 -15.80 1.96
CA GLY A 107 -15.02 -16.27 1.27
C GLY A 107 -14.91 -17.68 0.67
N LEU A 108 -16.00 -18.13 0.05
CA LEU A 108 -16.13 -19.43 -0.62
C LEU A 108 -16.00 -19.34 -2.15
N GLY A 109 -15.97 -18.13 -2.70
CA GLY A 109 -15.88 -17.90 -4.14
C GLY A 109 -14.56 -18.38 -4.75
N ALA A 110 -14.56 -18.63 -6.06
CA ALA A 110 -13.37 -19.04 -6.82
C ALA A 110 -12.69 -17.87 -7.55
N ARG A 111 -13.32 -16.70 -7.58
CA ARG A 111 -12.81 -15.51 -8.28
C ARG A 111 -11.85 -14.78 -7.34
N ALA A 112 -10.63 -14.51 -7.81
CA ALA A 112 -9.66 -13.72 -7.05
C ALA A 112 -10.16 -12.29 -6.87
N PRO A 113 -10.51 -11.87 -5.64
CA PRO A 113 -10.93 -10.50 -5.41
C PRO A 113 -9.70 -9.61 -5.27
N SER A 114 -9.92 -8.32 -5.09
CA SER A 114 -8.86 -7.33 -4.95
C SER A 114 -9.25 -6.24 -3.96
N PHE A 115 -8.25 -5.60 -3.39
CA PHE A 115 -8.44 -4.39 -2.59
C PHE A 115 -7.57 -3.26 -3.13
N ARG A 116 -7.98 -2.02 -2.94
CA ARG A 116 -7.17 -0.84 -3.23
C ARG A 116 -6.79 -0.17 -1.92
N PRO A 117 -5.49 -0.07 -1.58
CA PRO A 117 -5.06 0.54 -0.32
C PRO A 117 -5.00 2.07 -0.43
N HIS A 118 -5.37 2.77 0.64
CA HIS A 118 -5.36 4.23 0.76
C HIS A 118 -4.58 4.64 2.02
N LEU A 119 -3.68 5.61 1.88
CA LEU A 119 -2.98 6.25 2.99
C LEU A 119 -3.40 7.70 3.13
N GLY A 120 -3.72 8.12 4.35
CA GLY A 120 -3.72 9.51 4.75
C GLY A 120 -2.31 9.88 5.21
N CYS A 121 -1.67 10.81 4.51
CA CYS A 121 -0.31 11.23 4.80
C CYS A 121 -0.29 12.62 5.46
N LEU A 122 0.29 12.70 6.65
CA LEU A 122 0.43 13.94 7.42
C LEU A 122 1.87 14.46 7.33
N PRO A 123 2.09 15.79 7.31
CA PRO A 123 3.43 16.34 7.44
C PRO A 123 4.11 15.81 8.70
N ALA A 124 5.35 15.36 8.58
CA ALA A 124 6.13 14.91 9.73
C ALA A 124 6.43 16.12 10.62
N SER A 125 5.97 16.10 11.87
CA SER A 125 6.30 17.11 12.89
C SER A 125 6.69 16.43 14.20
N GLY A 126 7.75 16.92 14.85
CA GLY A 126 8.16 16.48 16.18
C GLY A 126 9.19 15.34 16.22
N GLY A 127 10.21 15.54 17.06
CA GLY A 127 11.29 14.60 17.34
C GLY A 127 12.13 15.14 18.50
N GLY A 128 11.51 15.29 19.66
CA GLY A 128 12.17 15.73 20.89
C GLY A 128 11.94 14.70 21.98
N GLY A 129 13.03 14.11 22.48
CA GLY A 129 13.01 13.20 23.61
C GLY A 129 13.89 13.73 24.73
N ILE A 130 13.42 13.64 25.97
CA ILE A 130 14.25 13.86 27.16
C ILE A 130 14.84 12.50 27.55
N PRO A 131 16.17 12.34 27.65
CA PRO A 131 16.77 11.05 27.98
C PRO A 131 16.41 10.65 29.41
N THR A 132 15.76 9.51 29.58
CA THR A 132 15.58 8.86 30.88
C THR A 132 16.58 7.73 31.03
N LEU A 133 17.37 7.76 32.12
CA LEU A 133 18.28 6.69 32.50
C LEU A 133 17.46 5.49 32.99
N ALA A 134 17.46 4.39 32.22
CA ALA A 134 16.97 3.10 32.68
C ALA A 134 17.77 1.98 32.03
N ALA A 135 18.06 0.92 32.81
CA ALA A 135 18.67 -0.33 32.36
C ALA A 135 17.67 -1.22 31.56
N VAL A 136 16.85 -0.59 30.71
CA VAL A 136 15.80 -1.23 29.92
C VAL A 136 16.12 -0.99 28.44
N VAL A 137 16.13 -2.05 27.64
CA VAL A 137 16.37 -1.94 26.18
C VAL A 137 15.14 -1.29 25.54
N PRO A 138 15.25 -0.09 24.95
CA PRO A 138 14.11 0.54 24.30
C PRO A 138 13.67 -0.29 23.07
N PRO A 139 12.38 -0.23 22.67
CA PRO A 139 11.92 -0.87 21.45
C PRO A 139 12.73 -0.37 20.23
N GLY A 140 13.53 -1.27 19.66
CA GLY A 140 14.31 -0.99 18.45
C GLY A 140 13.53 -1.26 17.15
N LYS A 141 14.21 -1.10 16.02
CA LYS A 141 13.74 -1.54 14.70
C LYS A 141 14.56 -2.76 14.24
N PRO A 142 14.33 -3.95 14.84
CA PRO A 142 15.19 -5.12 14.60
C PRO A 142 15.10 -5.68 13.17
N THR A 143 14.08 -5.26 12.41
CA THR A 143 13.92 -5.61 11.01
C THR A 143 13.67 -4.39 10.14
N VAL A 144 14.19 -4.43 8.92
CA VAL A 144 13.88 -3.49 7.84
C VAL A 144 13.14 -4.23 6.72
N ARG A 145 12.25 -3.53 6.02
CA ARG A 145 11.56 -4.08 4.85
C ARG A 145 12.07 -3.40 3.59
N HIS A 146 12.77 -4.15 2.76
CA HIS A 146 13.18 -3.72 1.42
C HIS A 146 12.08 -4.07 0.43
N VAL A 147 11.60 -3.07 -0.31
CA VAL A 147 10.51 -3.23 -1.29
C VAL A 147 11.01 -2.82 -2.66
N LYS A 148 10.73 -3.66 -3.65
CA LYS A 148 11.00 -3.39 -5.06
C LYS A 148 9.70 -3.51 -5.85
N GLU A 149 9.37 -2.45 -6.58
CA GLU A 149 8.26 -2.45 -7.53
C GLU A 149 8.79 -2.59 -8.95
N VAL A 150 8.15 -3.47 -9.72
CA VAL A 150 8.52 -3.77 -11.10
C VAL A 150 7.26 -3.60 -11.95
N PRO A 151 7.20 -2.56 -12.80
CA PRO A 151 6.12 -2.43 -13.77
C PRO A 151 6.08 -3.65 -14.70
N LEU A 152 4.87 -4.16 -14.96
CA LEU A 152 4.65 -5.29 -15.85
C LEU A 152 4.06 -4.77 -17.16
N PHE A 153 4.83 -4.89 -18.24
CA PHE A 153 4.44 -4.40 -19.57
C PHE A 153 4.30 -5.56 -20.55
N GLY A 154 3.20 -5.56 -21.29
CA GLY A 154 2.95 -6.48 -22.41
C GLY A 154 2.92 -7.96 -22.00
N ALA A 155 2.87 -8.82 -23.01
CA ALA A 155 3.00 -10.25 -22.80
C ALA A 155 4.47 -10.61 -22.58
N ARG A 156 4.86 -10.96 -21.35
CA ARG A 156 6.26 -11.17 -20.97
C ARG A 156 6.41 -12.17 -19.83
N LEU A 157 7.44 -13.00 -19.92
CA LEU A 157 8.02 -13.70 -18.77
C LEU A 157 9.17 -12.86 -18.20
N ALA A 158 9.12 -12.57 -16.91
CA ALA A 158 10.18 -11.87 -16.20
C ALA A 158 10.58 -12.61 -14.92
N ARG A 159 11.85 -12.44 -14.54
CA ARG A 159 12.41 -12.94 -13.29
C ARG A 159 12.89 -11.74 -12.49
N VAL A 160 12.35 -11.58 -11.29
CA VAL A 160 12.71 -10.50 -10.37
C VAL A 160 13.38 -11.11 -9.15
N THR A 161 14.59 -10.64 -8.86
CA THR A 161 15.35 -11.05 -7.69
C THR A 161 15.45 -9.88 -6.71
N VAL A 162 15.19 -10.15 -5.44
CA VAL A 162 15.37 -9.23 -4.31
C VAL A 162 16.15 -9.94 -3.22
N ALA A 163 17.07 -9.22 -2.59
CA ALA A 163 17.88 -9.71 -1.48
C ALA A 163 17.96 -8.62 -0.41
N CYS A 164 18.34 -9.01 0.81
CA CYS A 164 18.76 -8.08 1.85
C CYS A 164 20.09 -7.43 1.47
N THR A 165 20.44 -6.32 2.12
CA THR A 165 21.76 -5.70 1.93
C THR A 165 22.86 -6.59 2.55
N PRO A 166 24.13 -6.43 2.16
CA PRO A 166 25.23 -7.15 2.80
C PRO A 166 25.22 -6.92 4.33
N GLY A 167 25.36 -8.00 5.10
CA GLY A 167 25.30 -7.97 6.58
C GLY A 167 23.90 -8.22 7.15
N GLU A 168 22.84 -8.14 6.35
CA GLU A 168 21.48 -8.46 6.77
C GLU A 168 21.11 -9.92 6.46
N ARG A 169 20.18 -10.46 7.26
CA ARG A 169 19.61 -11.80 7.08
C ARG A 169 18.15 -11.75 6.66
N LEU A 170 17.80 -12.43 5.57
CA LEU A 170 16.40 -12.57 5.14
C LEU A 170 15.60 -13.37 6.17
N VAL A 171 14.52 -12.79 6.69
CA VAL A 171 13.63 -13.43 7.69
C VAL A 171 12.20 -13.62 7.18
N ALA A 172 11.75 -12.79 6.24
CA ALA A 172 10.46 -13.01 5.56
C ALA A 172 10.47 -12.50 4.12
N ALA A 173 9.60 -13.06 3.29
CA ALA A 173 9.52 -12.76 1.86
C ALA A 173 8.06 -12.70 1.41
N ALA A 174 7.67 -11.61 0.74
CA ALA A 174 6.34 -11.44 0.18
C ALA A 174 6.41 -10.97 -1.28
N HIS A 175 5.32 -11.21 -2.02
CA HIS A 175 5.11 -10.60 -3.33
C HIS A 175 3.62 -10.34 -3.53
N ALA A 176 3.29 -9.35 -4.35
CA ALA A 176 1.93 -8.94 -4.65
C ALA A 176 1.86 -8.39 -6.07
N VAL A 177 0.72 -8.63 -6.73
CA VAL A 177 0.42 -8.06 -8.05
C VAL A 177 -0.65 -6.99 -7.88
N GLY A 178 -0.36 -5.80 -8.41
CA GLY A 178 -1.28 -4.66 -8.40
C GLY A 178 -1.65 -4.21 -9.81
N PHE A 179 -2.85 -3.62 -9.98
CA PHE A 179 -3.31 -2.99 -11.20
C PHE A 179 -3.67 -1.53 -10.95
N TRP A 180 -3.07 -0.61 -11.72
CA TRP A 180 -3.46 0.79 -11.74
C TRP A 180 -4.66 0.99 -12.68
N THR A 181 -5.85 0.82 -12.12
CA THR A 181 -7.14 1.00 -12.78
C THR A 181 -8.09 1.76 -11.85
N SER A 182 -9.05 2.47 -12.42
CA SER A 182 -10.08 3.19 -11.64
C SER A 182 -11.03 2.23 -10.91
N LEU A 183 -11.38 1.12 -11.56
CA LEU A 183 -12.22 0.03 -11.04
C LEU A 183 -11.39 -1.21 -10.70
N PRO A 184 -11.91 -2.12 -9.85
CA PRO A 184 -11.28 -3.41 -9.62
C PRO A 184 -10.97 -4.14 -10.93
N PRO A 185 -9.79 -4.78 -11.07
CA PRO A 185 -9.47 -5.58 -12.23
C PRO A 185 -10.48 -6.71 -12.39
N THR A 186 -10.93 -6.94 -13.62
CA THR A 186 -11.80 -8.09 -13.92
C THR A 186 -11.05 -9.40 -13.67
N PRO A 187 -11.76 -10.52 -13.40
CA PRO A 187 -11.11 -11.83 -13.25
C PRO A 187 -10.24 -12.22 -14.46
N ALA A 188 -10.66 -11.82 -15.67
CA ALA A 188 -9.91 -12.05 -16.89
C ALA A 188 -8.57 -11.29 -16.90
N GLN A 189 -8.56 -10.01 -16.46
CA GLN A 189 -7.33 -9.22 -16.34
C GLN A 189 -6.41 -9.78 -15.27
N ALA A 190 -6.94 -10.12 -14.09
CA ALA A 190 -6.17 -10.72 -13.00
C ALA A 190 -5.49 -12.03 -13.44
N ALA A 191 -6.22 -12.89 -14.16
CA ALA A 191 -5.69 -14.16 -14.67
C ALA A 191 -4.57 -14.01 -15.73
N ARG A 192 -4.41 -12.82 -16.34
CA ARG A 192 -3.28 -12.56 -17.26
C ARG A 192 -1.95 -12.42 -16.54
N VAL A 193 -1.93 -12.22 -15.23
CA VAL A 193 -0.70 -12.09 -14.46
C VAL A 193 -0.60 -13.25 -13.49
N THR A 194 0.41 -14.09 -13.67
CA THR A 194 0.73 -15.18 -12.74
C THR A 194 2.11 -14.93 -12.17
N ALA A 195 2.22 -14.83 -10.84
CA ALA A 195 3.50 -14.70 -10.16
C ALA A 195 3.72 -15.90 -9.24
N THR A 196 4.93 -16.45 -9.25
CA THR A 196 5.36 -17.50 -8.32
C THR A 196 6.63 -17.06 -7.63
N ARG A 197 6.67 -17.22 -6.31
CA ARG A 197 7.80 -16.86 -5.47
C ARG A 197 8.53 -18.12 -5.01
N SER A 198 9.85 -18.05 -5.00
CA SER A 198 10.71 -19.00 -4.32
C SER A 198 11.77 -18.24 -3.51
N VAL A 199 12.18 -18.80 -2.38
CA VAL A 199 13.29 -18.28 -1.58
C VAL A 199 14.43 -19.29 -1.67
N ARG A 200 15.60 -18.86 -2.13
CA ARG A 200 16.81 -19.69 -2.24
C ARG A 200 18.03 -18.89 -1.88
N ASN A 201 18.92 -19.46 -1.06
CA ASN A 201 20.19 -18.85 -0.67
C ASN A 201 20.04 -17.40 -0.14
N GLY A 202 19.04 -17.15 0.71
CA GLY A 202 18.77 -15.82 1.27
C GLY A 202 18.25 -14.79 0.25
N ARG A 203 17.86 -15.22 -0.95
CA ARG A 203 17.32 -14.38 -2.02
C ARG A 203 15.90 -14.77 -2.35
N ILE A 204 15.08 -13.77 -2.62
CA ILE A 204 13.72 -13.93 -3.13
C ILE A 204 13.79 -13.90 -4.65
N VAL A 205 13.31 -14.95 -5.30
CA VAL A 205 13.17 -15.02 -6.74
C VAL A 205 11.69 -15.14 -7.08
N VAL A 206 11.16 -14.14 -7.76
CA VAL A 206 9.79 -14.12 -8.27
C VAL A 206 9.83 -14.28 -9.78
N ARG A 207 9.14 -15.32 -10.27
CA ARG A 207 8.89 -15.48 -11.71
C ARG A 207 7.49 -14.97 -11.99
N VAL A 208 7.37 -14.02 -12.90
CA VAL A 208 6.09 -13.44 -13.29
C VAL A 208 5.87 -13.67 -14.79
N ARG A 209 4.70 -14.18 -15.12
CA ARG A 209 4.21 -14.33 -16.49
C ARG A 209 3.04 -13.36 -16.65
N THR A 210 3.13 -12.54 -17.67
CA THR A 210 2.17 -11.48 -17.98
C THR A 210 1.63 -11.76 -19.37
N GLY A 211 0.32 -11.68 -19.57
CA GLY A 211 -0.33 -11.69 -20.88
C GLY A 211 -0.60 -10.27 -21.38
N ALA A 212 -1.33 -10.14 -22.50
CA ALA A 212 -1.80 -8.83 -22.95
C ALA A 212 -2.78 -8.22 -21.92
N LEU A 213 -2.46 -7.02 -21.44
CA LEU A 213 -3.22 -6.31 -20.39
C LEU A 213 -4.16 -5.23 -20.94
N GLY A 214 -4.16 -5.01 -22.26
CA GLY A 214 -4.85 -3.86 -22.87
C GLY A 214 -4.34 -2.55 -22.27
N ASN A 215 -5.26 -1.70 -21.81
CA ASN A 215 -4.94 -0.42 -21.18
C ASN A 215 -4.60 -0.55 -19.67
N ALA A 216 -4.70 -1.75 -19.10
CA ALA A 216 -4.40 -1.93 -17.68
C ALA A 216 -2.89 -1.92 -17.43
N ARG A 217 -2.45 -1.13 -16.45
CA ARG A 217 -1.06 -1.05 -16.02
C ARG A 217 -0.86 -1.92 -14.78
N ALA A 218 -0.21 -3.06 -14.93
CA ALA A 218 0.09 -3.93 -13.81
C ALA A 218 1.47 -3.66 -13.23
N LEU A 219 1.66 -4.00 -11.95
CA LEU A 219 2.94 -3.97 -11.27
C LEU A 219 3.10 -5.19 -10.37
N LEU A 220 4.35 -5.62 -10.20
CA LEU A 220 4.75 -6.59 -9.20
C LEU A 220 5.49 -5.87 -8.08
N GLN A 221 5.00 -5.99 -6.85
CA GLN A 221 5.75 -5.58 -5.67
C GLN A 221 6.36 -6.83 -5.03
N VAL A 222 7.66 -6.78 -4.75
CA VAL A 222 8.40 -7.85 -4.05
C VAL A 222 9.01 -7.24 -2.81
N SER A 223 8.83 -7.87 -1.65
CA SER A 223 9.38 -7.38 -0.39
C SER A 223 10.19 -8.43 0.36
N ALA A 224 11.36 -8.01 0.84
CA ALA A 224 12.21 -8.76 1.76
C ALA A 224 12.15 -8.10 3.14
N VAL A 225 11.82 -8.86 4.17
CA VAL A 225 12.03 -8.44 5.56
C VAL A 225 13.36 -9.01 6.01
N CYS A 226 14.23 -8.13 6.48
CA CYS A 226 15.62 -8.40 6.75
C CYS A 226 15.97 -8.00 8.18
N ALA A 227 16.69 -8.86 8.90
CA ALA A 227 17.16 -8.63 10.25
C ALA A 227 18.66 -8.30 10.27
N GLY A 228 19.12 -7.56 11.28
CA GLY A 228 20.53 -7.22 11.47
C GLY A 228 20.99 -5.89 10.86
N GLY A 229 20.10 -5.15 10.19
CA GLY A 229 20.39 -3.81 9.64
C GLY A 229 20.26 -2.66 10.65
N GLY A 230 20.05 -2.97 11.94
CA GLY A 230 19.98 -2.01 13.03
C GLY A 230 21.12 -2.25 14.01
N GLN A 231 22.30 -1.77 13.66
CA GLN A 231 23.42 -1.51 14.58
C GLN A 231 23.91 -0.09 14.31
#